data_AF-A0A6I7N8P2-F1
#
_entry.id   AF-A0A6I7N8P2-F1
#
_cell.length_a   1.000
_cell.length_b   1.000
_cell.length_c   1.000
_cell.angle_alpha   90.00
_cell.angle_beta   90.00
_cell.angle_gamma   90.00
#
_symmetry.space_group_name_H-M   'P 1'
#
loop_
_entity.id
_entity.type
_entity.pdbx_description
1 polymer ?
#
loop_
_entity_poly.entity_id
_entity_poly.type
_entity_poly.pdbx_seq_one_letter_code
_entity_poly.pdbx_strand_id
1 'polypeptide(L)'
;MLSYQHEYHAGNVADVHKHLLLWLVLDALLARPKPFVALDLFAGAGEYHLDAGAARRSGEWRHGIGRLWPLAGGPTALRAYLDSLRALQPGPAAELSWYPGSPQLIRSRLRAQDRLIACELHPAAYAALQAGLRADARCHVHLRDAREAARALFPPEPRRGLALLDPAYERNAEYDETAEIAAEIRRRWNTGILMLWYPILAEGRHAALRDRLLATHAGERILFSELRLSQPVRGPGLQGSGMAVLGAPWQLDRQARQTLFAAWQCLDPDRSGGLFQALALENQVGRPQFHRVESSEPPETLDVKDHD
;
A
#
# COMPACT_ATOMS: atom_id res chain seq x y z
N MET A 1 10.25 -11.08 -19.66
CA MET A 1 9.25 -12.10 -19.31
C MET A 1 8.71 -11.68 -17.96
N LEU A 2 7.41 -11.42 -17.83
CA LEU A 2 6.78 -11.11 -16.54
C LEU A 2 6.68 -12.44 -15.78
N SER A 3 7.61 -12.70 -14.86
CA SER A 3 7.67 -13.99 -14.15
C SER A 3 7.02 -13.94 -12.77
N TYR A 4 6.83 -12.75 -12.22
CA TYR A 4 6.33 -12.55 -10.87
C TYR A 4 4.85 -12.86 -10.83
N GLN A 5 4.51 -13.80 -9.95
CA GLN A 5 3.13 -14.16 -9.66
C GLN A 5 2.84 -13.77 -8.22
N HIS A 6 2.09 -12.69 -8.04
CA HIS A 6 1.75 -12.18 -6.71
C HIS A 6 1.03 -13.22 -5.83
N GLU A 7 0.38 -14.22 -6.44
CA GLU A 7 -0.30 -15.32 -5.74
C GLU A 7 0.62 -16.07 -4.74
N TYR A 8 1.93 -16.15 -4.97
CA TYR A 8 2.85 -16.75 -3.98
C TYR A 8 2.96 -15.94 -2.68
N HIS A 9 2.70 -14.64 -2.74
CA HIS A 9 2.98 -13.70 -1.66
C HIS A 9 1.70 -13.11 -1.05
N ALA A 10 0.54 -13.46 -1.62
CA ALA A 10 -0.76 -12.94 -1.21
C ALA A 10 -0.97 -13.07 0.30
N GLY A 11 -1.21 -11.94 0.95
CA GLY A 11 -1.51 -11.87 2.37
C GLY A 11 -0.30 -12.00 3.29
N ASN A 12 0.92 -11.92 2.76
CA ASN A 12 2.12 -11.88 3.58
C ASN A 12 2.23 -10.55 4.39
N VAL A 13 3.33 -10.41 5.14
CA VAL A 13 3.57 -9.23 5.98
C VAL A 13 3.64 -7.92 5.17
N ALA A 14 4.19 -7.97 3.94
CA ALA A 14 4.30 -6.80 3.07
C ALA A 14 2.92 -6.34 2.54
N ASP A 15 2.07 -7.29 2.17
CA ASP A 15 0.69 -7.01 1.78
C ASP A 15 -0.11 -6.39 2.92
N VAL A 16 0.01 -6.93 4.15
CA VAL A 16 -0.66 -6.35 5.32
C VAL A 16 -0.21 -4.90 5.55
N HIS A 17 1.09 -4.61 5.45
CA HIS A 17 1.63 -3.26 5.60
C HIS A 17 1.09 -2.30 4.54
N LYS A 18 1.15 -2.71 3.26
CA LYS A 18 0.62 -1.95 2.11
C LYS A 18 -0.87 -1.68 2.26
N HIS A 19 -1.66 -2.72 2.51
CA HIS A 19 -3.12 -2.65 2.53
C HIS A 19 -3.67 -1.87 3.73
N LEU A 20 -3.01 -1.91 4.90
CA LEU A 20 -3.40 -1.06 6.02
C LEU A 20 -3.17 0.42 5.73
N LEU A 21 -2.09 0.79 5.05
CA LEU A 21 -1.88 2.19 4.64
C LEU A 21 -2.88 2.61 3.56
N LEU A 22 -3.14 1.76 2.58
CA LEU A 22 -4.17 1.98 1.57
C LEU A 22 -5.55 2.18 2.23
N TRP A 23 -5.88 1.35 3.20
CA TRP A 23 -7.12 1.45 3.97
C TRP A 23 -7.26 2.80 4.67
N LEU A 24 -6.22 3.25 5.38
CA LEU A 24 -6.23 4.55 6.06
C LEU A 24 -6.38 5.73 5.08
N VAL A 25 -5.76 5.65 3.91
CA VAL A 25 -5.92 6.67 2.86
C VAL A 25 -7.34 6.69 2.30
N LEU A 26 -7.95 5.51 2.08
CA LEU A 26 -9.35 5.40 1.67
C LEU A 26 -10.29 5.99 2.74
N ASP A 27 -10.06 5.71 4.02
CA ASP A 27 -10.82 6.27 5.14
C ASP A 27 -10.77 7.81 5.13
N ALA A 28 -9.58 8.39 4.94
CA ALA A 28 -9.40 9.83 4.86
C ALA A 28 -10.11 10.44 3.63
N LEU A 29 -10.15 9.74 2.49
CA LEU A 29 -10.91 10.17 1.32
C LEU A 29 -12.43 10.08 1.55
N LEU A 30 -12.90 9.10 2.31
CA LEU A 30 -14.32 8.93 2.60
C LEU A 30 -14.86 9.94 3.62
N ALA A 31 -13.99 10.53 4.45
CA ALA A 31 -14.35 11.55 5.43
C ALA A 31 -14.99 12.82 4.82
N ARG A 32 -14.81 13.06 3.51
CA ARG A 32 -15.52 14.13 2.78
C ARG A 32 -16.60 13.54 1.86
N PRO A 33 -17.80 14.12 1.80
CA PRO A 33 -18.89 13.67 0.94
C PRO A 33 -18.71 14.09 -0.53
N LYS A 34 -17.47 14.16 -1.03
CA LYS A 34 -17.15 14.44 -2.43
C LYS A 34 -16.63 13.17 -3.11
N PRO A 35 -17.00 12.91 -4.37
CA PRO A 35 -16.50 11.75 -5.11
C PRO A 35 -14.98 11.74 -5.20
N PHE A 36 -14.41 10.55 -5.36
CA PHE A 36 -13.00 10.38 -5.68
C PHE A 36 -12.77 9.24 -6.70
N VAL A 37 -11.61 9.27 -7.34
CA VAL A 37 -11.11 8.19 -8.20
C VAL A 37 -9.89 7.54 -7.55
N ALA A 38 -9.94 6.24 -7.35
CA ALA A 38 -8.78 5.44 -6.99
C ALA A 38 -8.20 4.81 -8.26
N LEU A 39 -6.89 4.98 -8.46
CA LEU A 39 -6.16 4.34 -9.56
C LEU A 39 -5.18 3.32 -8.99
N ASP A 40 -5.27 2.08 -9.42
CA ASP A 40 -4.31 1.04 -9.10
C ASP A 40 -3.55 0.68 -10.39
N LEU A 41 -2.27 1.05 -10.48
CA LEU A 41 -1.50 0.92 -11.72
C LEU A 41 -0.83 -0.46 -11.89
N PHE A 42 -0.86 -1.29 -10.84
CA PHE A 42 -0.28 -2.63 -10.79
C PHE A 42 -1.24 -3.57 -10.05
N ALA A 43 -2.45 -3.69 -10.58
CA ALA A 43 -3.60 -4.22 -9.86
C ALA A 43 -3.53 -5.74 -9.58
N GLY A 44 -2.67 -6.49 -10.27
CA GLY A 44 -2.58 -7.93 -10.14
C GLY A 44 -3.88 -8.63 -10.54
N ALA A 45 -4.12 -9.83 -9.98
CA ALA A 45 -5.31 -10.62 -10.28
C ALA A 45 -6.57 -10.18 -9.49
N GLY A 46 -6.43 -9.21 -8.57
CA GLY A 46 -7.51 -8.71 -7.72
C GLY A 46 -7.80 -9.55 -6.48
N GLU A 47 -7.85 -10.87 -6.57
CA GLU A 47 -8.12 -11.78 -5.43
C GLU A 47 -7.35 -13.09 -5.55
N TYR A 48 -6.99 -13.68 -4.41
CA TYR A 48 -6.10 -14.84 -4.35
C TYR A 48 -6.64 -15.92 -3.39
N HIS A 49 -6.72 -17.16 -3.86
CA HIS A 49 -7.17 -18.29 -3.04
C HIS A 49 -6.00 -18.83 -2.20
N LEU A 50 -6.10 -18.71 -0.87
CA LEU A 50 -4.99 -18.96 0.05
C LEU A 50 -4.65 -20.45 0.24
N ASP A 51 -5.63 -21.33 0.05
CA ASP A 51 -5.48 -22.79 0.16
C ASP A 51 -5.39 -23.51 -1.19
N ALA A 52 -5.07 -22.79 -2.26
CA ALA A 52 -4.86 -23.36 -3.59
C ALA A 52 -3.55 -22.85 -4.21
N GLY A 53 -3.17 -23.48 -5.32
CA GLY A 53 -2.16 -22.94 -6.22
C GLY A 53 -0.86 -22.55 -5.55
N ALA A 54 -0.39 -21.33 -5.87
CA ALA A 54 0.88 -20.80 -5.40
C ALA A 54 0.85 -20.42 -3.91
N ALA A 55 -0.25 -19.83 -3.44
CA ALA A 55 -0.40 -19.40 -2.05
C ALA A 55 -0.34 -20.58 -1.06
N ARG A 56 -0.90 -21.74 -1.42
CA ARG A 56 -0.80 -22.96 -0.60
C ARG A 56 0.64 -23.45 -0.48
N ARG A 57 1.41 -23.37 -1.58
CA ARG A 57 2.81 -23.85 -1.62
C ARG A 57 3.74 -22.99 -0.77
N SER A 58 3.57 -21.67 -0.80
CA SER A 58 4.40 -20.75 -0.02
C SER A 58 3.95 -20.68 1.44
N GLY A 59 2.63 -20.59 1.68
CA GLY A 59 2.05 -20.42 3.01
C GLY A 59 2.40 -19.09 3.70
N GLU A 60 2.91 -18.09 2.99
CA GLU A 60 3.36 -16.81 3.58
C GLU A 60 2.23 -16.08 4.32
N TRP A 61 0.99 -16.22 3.84
CA TRP A 61 -0.19 -15.60 4.45
C TRP A 61 -0.37 -15.98 5.93
N ARG A 62 0.06 -17.19 6.33
CA ARG A 62 -0.03 -17.66 7.73
C ARG A 62 0.79 -16.79 8.68
N HIS A 63 1.89 -16.23 8.20
CA HIS A 63 2.76 -15.32 8.95
C HIS A 63 2.42 -13.85 8.73
N GLY A 64 1.62 -13.53 7.72
CA GLY A 64 1.03 -12.21 7.48
C GLY A 64 -0.38 -12.12 8.07
N ILE A 65 -1.38 -12.04 7.19
CA ILE A 65 -2.78 -11.82 7.57
C ILE A 65 -3.32 -12.90 8.53
N GLY A 66 -2.83 -14.14 8.44
CA GLY A 66 -3.23 -15.22 9.33
C GLY A 66 -2.95 -14.93 10.81
N ARG A 67 -1.89 -14.17 11.13
CA ARG A 67 -1.59 -13.73 12.51
C ARG A 67 -2.55 -12.65 13.02
N LEU A 68 -3.15 -11.88 12.12
CA LEU A 68 -4.10 -10.81 12.46
C LEU A 68 -5.54 -11.30 12.44
N TRP A 69 -5.83 -12.37 11.69
CA TRP A 69 -7.18 -12.89 11.51
C TRP A 69 -7.97 -13.13 12.82
N PRO A 70 -7.38 -13.73 13.88
CA PRO A 70 -8.09 -13.97 15.13
C PRO A 70 -8.23 -12.71 16.01
N LEU A 71 -7.66 -11.58 15.60
CA LEU A 71 -7.68 -10.35 16.40
C LEU A 71 -9.11 -9.80 16.50
N ALA A 72 -9.61 -9.70 17.73
CA ALA A 72 -10.89 -9.07 18.06
C ALA A 72 -10.75 -7.63 18.59
N GLY A 73 -9.53 -7.25 19.02
CA GLY A 73 -9.22 -5.95 19.61
C GLY A 73 -8.31 -5.08 18.74
N GLY A 74 -7.75 -4.02 19.34
CA GLY A 74 -6.82 -3.10 18.67
C GLY A 74 -7.50 -1.82 18.15
N PRO A 75 -6.78 -0.96 17.43
CA PRO A 75 -7.30 0.31 16.92
C PRO A 75 -8.50 0.15 15.98
N THR A 76 -9.39 1.15 15.94
CA THR A 76 -10.63 1.11 15.14
C THR A 76 -10.38 0.83 13.66
N ALA A 77 -9.36 1.46 13.05
CA ALA A 77 -9.02 1.23 11.65
C ALA A 77 -8.55 -0.21 11.37
N LEU A 78 -7.77 -0.81 12.27
CA LEU A 78 -7.34 -2.20 12.14
C LEU A 78 -8.54 -3.16 12.20
N ARG A 79 -9.47 -2.94 13.15
CA ARG A 79 -10.69 -3.75 13.25
C ARG A 79 -11.56 -3.60 12.00
N ALA A 80 -11.78 -2.36 11.53
CA ALA A 80 -12.57 -2.10 10.33
C ALA A 80 -11.97 -2.75 9.07
N TYR A 81 -10.64 -2.72 8.93
CA TYR A 81 -9.93 -3.45 7.88
C TYR A 81 -10.19 -4.96 7.96
N LEU A 82 -10.00 -5.58 9.13
CA LEU A 82 -10.23 -7.02 9.31
C LEU A 82 -11.70 -7.40 9.09
N ASP A 83 -12.64 -6.59 9.56
CA ASP A 83 -14.07 -6.81 9.34
C ASP A 83 -14.44 -6.74 7.85
N SER A 84 -13.79 -5.85 7.09
CA SER A 84 -13.96 -5.84 5.64
C SER A 84 -13.40 -7.09 4.98
N LEU A 85 -12.26 -7.62 5.44
CA LEU A 85 -11.72 -8.87 4.89
C LEU A 85 -12.63 -10.06 5.21
N ARG A 86 -13.22 -10.10 6.40
CA ARG A 86 -14.23 -11.09 6.81
C ARG A 86 -15.49 -11.02 5.95
N ALA A 87 -15.97 -9.81 5.66
CA ALA A 87 -17.13 -9.58 4.79
C ALA A 87 -16.89 -9.97 3.32
N LEU A 88 -15.62 -10.05 2.90
CA LEU A 88 -15.23 -10.49 1.55
C LEU A 88 -15.04 -12.00 1.42
N GLN A 89 -15.13 -12.77 2.52
CA GLN A 89 -15.03 -14.23 2.42
C GLN A 89 -16.30 -14.82 1.80
N PRO A 90 -16.19 -15.84 0.92
CA PRO A 90 -17.35 -16.49 0.31
C PRO A 90 -18.09 -17.42 1.28
N GLY A 91 -17.44 -17.82 2.38
CA GLY A 91 -17.98 -18.71 3.41
C GLY A 91 -18.30 -18.00 4.72
N PRO A 92 -18.46 -18.74 5.83
CA PRO A 92 -18.62 -18.13 7.15
C PRO A 92 -17.47 -17.18 7.46
N ALA A 93 -17.77 -16.02 8.04
CA ALA A 93 -16.80 -14.96 8.33
C ALA A 93 -15.60 -15.39 9.20
N ALA A 94 -15.67 -16.56 9.84
CA ALA A 94 -14.60 -17.11 10.67
C ALA A 94 -13.47 -17.77 9.86
N GLU A 95 -13.69 -18.20 8.62
CA GLU A 95 -12.68 -18.88 7.81
C GLU A 95 -12.02 -17.93 6.80
N LEU A 96 -10.69 -17.88 6.83
CA LEU A 96 -9.89 -17.14 5.87
C LEU A 96 -9.50 -18.07 4.71
N SER A 97 -10.16 -17.95 3.57
CA SER A 97 -9.88 -18.77 2.37
C SER A 97 -9.38 -17.93 1.19
N TRP A 98 -9.73 -16.65 1.16
CA TRP A 98 -9.35 -15.73 0.09
C TRP A 98 -8.71 -14.47 0.66
N TYR A 99 -7.66 -13.99 -0.02
CA TYR A 99 -7.04 -12.71 0.25
C TYR A 99 -7.37 -11.71 -0.87
N PRO A 100 -8.05 -10.59 -0.58
CA PRO A 100 -8.27 -9.54 -1.56
C PRO A 100 -6.97 -8.76 -1.79
N GLY A 101 -6.59 -8.59 -3.04
CA GLY A 101 -5.60 -7.60 -3.45
C GLY A 101 -6.15 -6.18 -3.33
N SER A 102 -5.28 -5.19 -3.61
CA SER A 102 -5.63 -3.77 -3.55
C SER A 102 -6.88 -3.39 -4.36
N PRO A 103 -7.17 -3.93 -5.56
CA PRO A 103 -8.38 -3.55 -6.29
C PRO A 103 -9.67 -3.95 -5.58
N GLN A 104 -9.70 -5.13 -4.96
CA GLN A 104 -10.88 -5.60 -4.22
C GLN A 104 -11.07 -4.84 -2.90
N LEU A 105 -9.97 -4.47 -2.25
CA LEU A 105 -10.01 -3.62 -1.06
C LEU A 105 -10.51 -2.20 -1.40
N ILE A 106 -10.07 -1.63 -2.52
CA ILE A 106 -10.58 -0.35 -3.01
C ILE A 106 -12.07 -0.48 -3.34
N ARG A 107 -12.47 -1.51 -4.11
CA ARG A 107 -13.87 -1.77 -4.49
C ARG A 107 -14.80 -1.80 -3.27
N SER A 108 -14.40 -2.50 -2.19
CA SER A 108 -15.23 -2.61 -0.98
C SER A 108 -15.45 -1.28 -0.27
N ARG A 109 -14.60 -0.28 -0.51
CA ARG A 109 -14.67 1.07 0.09
C ARG A 109 -15.32 2.13 -0.78
N LEU A 110 -15.55 1.86 -2.07
CA LEU A 110 -16.20 2.82 -2.94
C LEU A 110 -17.64 3.11 -2.48
N ARG A 111 -18.08 4.36 -2.61
CA ARG A 111 -19.51 4.74 -2.63
C ARG A 111 -20.03 4.72 -4.07
N ALA A 112 -21.32 5.00 -4.28
CA ALA A 112 -21.91 4.99 -5.63
C ALA A 112 -21.25 6.02 -6.59
N GLN A 113 -20.82 7.16 -6.05
CA GLN A 113 -20.20 8.24 -6.82
C GLN A 113 -18.68 8.10 -7.00
N ASP A 114 -18.04 7.15 -6.32
CA ASP A 114 -16.59 6.94 -6.44
C ASP A 114 -16.29 5.98 -7.60
N ARG A 115 -15.03 5.96 -8.05
CA ARG A 115 -14.58 5.11 -9.16
C ARG A 115 -13.26 4.42 -8.84
N LEU A 116 -13.08 3.21 -9.36
CA LEU A 116 -11.80 2.51 -9.42
C LEU A 116 -11.36 2.36 -10.89
N ILE A 117 -10.12 2.72 -11.19
CA ILE A 117 -9.45 2.42 -12.45
C ILE A 117 -8.26 1.51 -12.13
N ALA A 118 -8.32 0.25 -12.56
CA ALA A 118 -7.30 -0.75 -12.29
C ALA A 118 -6.56 -1.12 -13.59
N CYS A 119 -5.25 -0.97 -13.60
CA CYS A 119 -4.38 -1.35 -14.72
C CYS A 119 -3.57 -2.59 -14.36
N GLU A 120 -3.49 -3.52 -15.31
CA GLU A 120 -2.66 -4.72 -15.20
C GLU A 120 -2.05 -4.99 -16.58
N LEU A 121 -0.77 -5.38 -16.63
CA LEU A 121 -0.04 -5.63 -17.87
C LEU A 121 -0.01 -7.12 -18.23
N HIS A 122 -0.01 -8.01 -17.23
CA HIS A 122 0.02 -9.46 -17.41
C HIS A 122 -1.35 -9.98 -17.87
N PRO A 123 -1.48 -10.57 -19.08
CA PRO A 123 -2.78 -10.91 -19.66
C PRO A 123 -3.65 -11.85 -18.81
N ALA A 124 -3.04 -12.85 -18.15
CA ALA A 124 -3.80 -13.77 -17.30
C ALA A 124 -4.28 -13.11 -15.99
N ALA A 125 -3.49 -12.18 -15.43
CA ALA A 125 -3.87 -11.46 -14.23
C ALA A 125 -4.96 -10.44 -14.55
N TYR A 126 -4.84 -9.75 -15.69
CA TYR A 126 -5.88 -8.89 -16.24
C TYR A 126 -7.21 -9.63 -16.43
N ALA A 127 -7.18 -10.83 -17.02
CA ALA A 127 -8.40 -11.61 -17.23
C ALA A 127 -9.09 -11.97 -15.90
N ALA A 128 -8.32 -12.38 -14.89
CA ALA A 128 -8.84 -12.65 -13.55
C ALA A 128 -9.40 -11.38 -12.87
N LEU A 129 -8.66 -10.28 -12.93
CA LEU A 129 -9.05 -8.98 -12.39
C LEU A 129 -10.35 -8.46 -13.03
N GLN A 130 -10.45 -8.56 -14.36
CA GLN A 130 -11.65 -8.16 -15.09
C GLN A 130 -12.84 -9.04 -14.69
N ALA A 131 -12.65 -10.36 -14.56
CA ALA A 131 -13.71 -11.26 -14.10
C ALA A 131 -14.18 -10.92 -12.67
N GLY A 132 -13.26 -10.58 -11.77
CA GLY A 132 -13.55 -10.24 -10.36
C GLY A 132 -14.20 -8.87 -10.15
N LEU A 133 -14.02 -7.93 -11.08
CA LEU A 133 -14.57 -6.56 -10.99
C LEU A 133 -15.76 -6.29 -11.94
N ARG A 134 -16.04 -7.16 -12.92
CA ARG A 134 -17.05 -6.90 -13.99
C ARG A 134 -18.45 -6.54 -13.52
N ALA A 135 -18.86 -7.00 -12.34
CA ALA A 135 -20.22 -6.80 -11.84
C ALA A 135 -20.42 -5.41 -11.22
N ASP A 136 -19.34 -4.67 -10.95
CA ASP A 136 -19.38 -3.36 -10.33
C ASP A 136 -19.13 -2.27 -11.38
N ALA A 137 -20.17 -1.53 -11.75
CA ALA A 137 -20.10 -0.46 -12.75
C ALA A 137 -19.19 0.72 -12.35
N ARG A 138 -18.73 0.77 -11.10
CA ARG A 138 -17.76 1.76 -10.61
C ARG A 138 -16.32 1.41 -10.95
N CYS A 139 -16.06 0.17 -11.37
CA CYS A 139 -14.73 -0.37 -11.63
C CYS A 139 -14.46 -0.46 -13.13
N HIS A 140 -13.31 0.06 -13.55
CA HIS A 140 -12.82 0.01 -14.92
C HIS A 140 -11.45 -0.67 -14.96
N VAL A 141 -11.31 -1.71 -15.79
CA VAL A 141 -10.09 -2.52 -15.86
C VAL A 141 -9.41 -2.33 -17.21
N HIS A 142 -8.11 -2.03 -17.20
CA HIS A 142 -7.30 -1.77 -18.39
C HIS A 142 -6.14 -2.75 -18.49
N LEU A 143 -6.01 -3.42 -19.65
CA LEU A 143 -4.79 -4.15 -20.00
C LEU A 143 -3.77 -3.12 -20.48
N ARG A 144 -2.96 -2.58 -19.58
CA ARG A 144 -2.16 -1.38 -19.84
C ARG A 144 -0.92 -1.30 -18.96
N ASP A 145 0.17 -0.81 -19.53
CA ASP A 145 1.41 -0.49 -18.83
C ASP A 145 1.27 0.77 -17.94
N ALA A 146 1.90 0.76 -16.76
CA ALA A 146 1.79 1.85 -15.80
C ALA A 146 2.35 3.20 -16.31
N ARG A 147 3.37 3.20 -17.17
CA ARG A 147 3.92 4.43 -17.76
C ARG A 147 2.96 5.02 -18.79
N GLU A 148 2.30 4.17 -19.57
CA GLU A 148 1.22 4.59 -20.48
C GLU A 148 0.04 5.15 -19.68
N ALA A 149 -0.38 4.44 -18.62
CA ALA A 149 -1.45 4.86 -17.72
C ALA A 149 -1.17 6.23 -17.08
N ALA A 150 0.05 6.46 -16.60
CA ALA A 150 0.48 7.74 -16.03
C ALA A 150 0.29 8.92 -16.99
N ARG A 151 0.49 8.70 -18.29
CA ARG A 151 0.32 9.73 -19.33
C ARG A 151 -1.13 9.90 -19.78
N ALA A 152 -1.90 8.82 -19.80
CA ALA A 152 -3.23 8.77 -20.40
C ALA A 152 -4.39 8.97 -19.42
N LEU A 153 -4.22 8.59 -18.15
CA LEU A 153 -5.31 8.53 -17.17
C LEU A 153 -5.27 9.66 -16.12
N PHE A 154 -4.25 10.54 -16.19
CA PHE A 154 -4.05 11.63 -15.23
C PHE A 154 -4.13 13.03 -15.89
N PRO A 155 -4.74 14.02 -15.21
CA PRO A 155 -5.45 13.88 -13.92
C PRO A 155 -6.80 13.15 -14.11
N PRO A 156 -7.26 12.39 -13.10
CA PRO A 156 -8.60 11.81 -13.14
C PRO A 156 -9.69 12.89 -12.98
N GLU A 157 -10.91 12.56 -13.36
CA GLU A 157 -12.10 13.37 -13.10
C GLU A 157 -13.06 12.61 -12.16
N PRO A 158 -13.42 13.16 -10.98
CA PRO A 158 -12.92 14.41 -10.40
C PRO A 158 -11.43 14.36 -10.09
N ARG A 159 -10.78 15.53 -10.03
CA ARG A 159 -9.34 15.70 -9.66
C ARG A 159 -9.06 15.45 -8.17
N ARG A 160 -9.65 14.41 -7.60
CA ARG A 160 -9.58 14.00 -6.19
C ARG A 160 -9.49 12.48 -6.09
N GLY A 161 -8.58 11.99 -5.25
CA GLY A 161 -8.46 10.57 -4.95
C GLY A 161 -7.04 10.13 -4.69
N LEU A 162 -6.75 8.87 -4.99
CA LEU A 162 -5.44 8.26 -4.82
C LEU A 162 -4.96 7.55 -6.09
N ALA A 163 -3.65 7.42 -6.25
CA ALA A 163 -3.01 6.48 -7.16
C ALA A 163 -2.07 5.56 -6.37
N LEU A 164 -2.09 4.26 -6.65
CA LEU A 164 -1.22 3.24 -6.07
C LEU A 164 -0.24 2.72 -7.13
N LEU A 165 1.04 2.74 -6.79
CA LEU A 165 2.14 2.13 -7.52
C LEU A 165 2.68 0.97 -6.68
N ASP A 166 2.49 -0.26 -7.16
CA ASP A 166 2.92 -1.49 -6.49
C ASP A 166 3.56 -2.48 -7.48
N PRO A 167 4.69 -2.11 -8.11
CA PRO A 167 5.34 -2.99 -9.07
C PRO A 167 6.00 -4.18 -8.37
N ALA A 168 6.27 -5.23 -9.15
CA ALA A 168 6.91 -6.45 -8.66
C ALA A 168 8.41 -6.28 -8.30
N TYR A 169 9.09 -5.28 -8.87
CA TYR A 169 10.55 -5.07 -8.75
C TYR A 169 11.38 -6.28 -9.23
N GLU A 170 10.95 -6.94 -10.31
CA GLU A 170 11.69 -8.04 -10.93
C GLU A 170 13.00 -7.57 -11.57
N ARG A 171 13.01 -6.32 -12.05
CA ARG A 171 14.16 -5.70 -12.69
C ARG A 171 14.69 -4.58 -11.82
N ASN A 172 16.01 -4.50 -11.68
CA ASN A 172 16.66 -3.39 -10.96
C ASN A 172 16.25 -2.00 -11.49
N ALA A 173 15.98 -1.89 -12.80
CA ALA A 173 15.52 -0.64 -13.39
C ALA A 173 14.19 -0.17 -12.79
N GLU A 174 13.30 -1.07 -12.35
CA GLU A 174 11.93 -0.73 -11.90
C GLU A 174 11.91 0.27 -10.73
N TYR A 175 12.97 0.33 -9.91
CA TYR A 175 13.12 1.40 -8.92
C TYR A 175 13.14 2.79 -9.57
N ASP A 176 13.97 2.98 -10.59
CA ASP A 176 14.04 4.22 -11.35
C ASP A 176 12.76 4.48 -12.15
N GLU A 177 12.22 3.44 -12.79
CA GLU A 177 10.99 3.55 -13.58
C GLU A 177 9.80 3.99 -12.72
N THR A 178 9.71 3.47 -11.49
CA THR A 178 8.61 3.82 -10.56
C THR A 178 8.72 5.27 -10.10
N ALA A 179 9.94 5.77 -9.84
CA ALA A 179 10.15 7.17 -9.52
C ALA A 179 9.76 8.10 -10.69
N GLU A 180 10.02 7.69 -11.93
CA GLU A 180 9.61 8.43 -13.13
C GLU A 180 8.09 8.45 -13.32
N ILE A 181 7.42 7.31 -13.09
CA ILE A 181 5.96 7.22 -13.11
C ILE A 181 5.36 8.17 -12.06
N ALA A 182 5.90 8.17 -10.84
CA ALA A 182 5.47 9.06 -9.77
C ALA A 182 5.61 10.54 -10.15
N ALA A 183 6.74 10.93 -10.73
CA ALA A 183 6.99 12.28 -11.20
C ALA A 183 6.01 12.71 -12.31
N GLU A 184 5.75 11.84 -13.29
CA GLU A 184 4.83 12.12 -14.39
C GLU A 184 3.38 12.26 -13.90
N ILE A 185 2.95 11.41 -12.96
CA ILE A 185 1.64 11.53 -12.31
C ILE A 185 1.54 12.86 -11.57
N ARG A 186 2.52 13.21 -10.71
CA ARG A 186 2.49 14.44 -9.91
C ARG A 186 2.48 15.70 -10.79
N ARG A 187 3.20 15.70 -11.91
CA ARG A 187 3.21 16.80 -12.89
C ARG A 187 1.82 17.05 -13.49
N ARG A 188 1.03 15.99 -13.70
CA ARG A 188 -0.34 16.07 -14.26
C ARG A 188 -1.41 16.28 -13.20
N TRP A 189 -1.18 15.75 -12.00
CA TRP A 189 -2.14 15.71 -10.91
C TRP A 189 -1.48 16.09 -9.59
N ASN A 190 -1.29 17.39 -9.40
CA ASN A 190 -0.58 17.95 -8.25
C ASN A 190 -1.37 17.85 -6.93
N THR A 191 -2.68 17.61 -6.95
CA THR A 191 -3.53 17.51 -5.75
C THR A 191 -3.83 16.08 -5.28
N GLY A 192 -3.42 15.07 -6.04
CA GLY A 192 -3.70 13.66 -5.72
C GLY A 192 -2.84 13.11 -4.60
N ILE A 193 -3.34 12.06 -3.95
CA ILE A 193 -2.54 11.24 -3.03
C ILE A 193 -1.82 10.19 -3.88
N LEU A 194 -0.50 10.12 -3.81
CA LEU A 194 0.26 9.09 -4.50
C LEU A 194 0.88 8.14 -3.48
N MET A 195 0.54 6.86 -3.59
CA MET A 195 1.04 5.78 -2.75
C MET A 195 1.99 4.92 -3.58
N LEU A 196 3.19 4.68 -3.06
CA LEU A 196 4.21 3.89 -3.72
C LEU A 196 4.72 2.84 -2.74
N TRP A 197 4.51 1.56 -3.06
CA TRP A 197 5.08 0.44 -2.33
C TRP A 197 6.46 0.10 -2.88
N TYR A 198 7.39 -0.30 -2.00
CA TYR A 198 8.71 -0.80 -2.40
C TYR A 198 9.21 -1.91 -1.47
N PRO A 199 9.93 -2.92 -1.97
CA PRO A 199 10.52 -3.95 -1.13
C PRO A 199 11.84 -3.46 -0.51
N ILE A 200 12.12 -3.92 0.70
CA ILE A 200 13.42 -3.77 1.34
C ILE A 200 14.16 -5.10 1.10
N LEU A 201 15.11 -5.08 0.17
CA LEU A 201 15.99 -6.21 -0.14
C LEU A 201 17.40 -5.96 0.42
N ALA A 202 18.20 -7.02 0.53
CA ALA A 202 19.56 -6.97 1.07
C ALA A 202 20.47 -6.00 0.30
N GLU A 203 20.24 -5.80 -0.99
CA GLU A 203 21.01 -4.91 -1.86
C GLU A 203 20.71 -3.42 -1.64
N GLY A 204 19.69 -3.07 -0.85
CA GLY A 204 19.48 -1.69 -0.41
C GLY A 204 18.98 -0.71 -1.48
N ARG A 205 18.52 -1.18 -2.66
CA ARG A 205 18.10 -0.31 -3.79
C ARG A 205 16.96 0.67 -3.45
N HIS A 206 16.11 0.31 -2.49
CA HIS A 206 15.05 1.18 -1.97
C HIS A 206 15.56 2.52 -1.42
N ALA A 207 16.80 2.59 -0.93
CA ALA A 207 17.37 3.85 -0.44
C ALA A 207 17.56 4.87 -1.57
N ALA A 208 18.05 4.43 -2.74
CA ALA A 208 18.21 5.28 -3.91
C ALA A 208 16.85 5.74 -4.48
N LEU A 209 15.85 4.84 -4.51
CA LEU A 209 14.47 5.19 -4.85
C LEU A 209 13.93 6.30 -3.94
N ARG A 210 14.09 6.16 -2.61
CA ARG A 210 13.66 7.18 -1.65
C ARG A 210 14.37 8.52 -1.87
N ASP A 211 15.69 8.51 -2.06
CA ASP A 211 16.46 9.72 -2.32
C ASP A 211 15.96 10.42 -3.60
N ARG A 212 15.65 9.65 -4.64
CA ARG A 212 15.09 10.17 -5.89
C ARG A 212 13.68 10.75 -5.70
N LEU A 213 12.82 10.13 -4.90
CA LEU A 213 11.50 10.66 -4.56
C LEU A 213 11.63 12.00 -3.82
N LEU A 214 12.50 12.07 -2.80
CA LEU A 214 12.75 13.31 -2.06
C LEU A 214 13.27 14.44 -2.96
N ALA A 215 14.20 14.12 -3.88
CA ALA A 215 14.75 15.11 -4.79
C ALA A 215 13.71 15.60 -5.82
N THR A 216 12.90 14.68 -6.37
CA THR A 216 11.96 14.99 -7.45
C THR A 216 10.68 15.68 -6.93
N HIS A 217 10.32 15.43 -5.68
CA HIS A 217 9.14 15.96 -5.01
C HIS A 217 9.54 16.89 -3.86
N ALA A 218 10.62 17.65 -4.05
CA ALA A 218 11.11 18.61 -3.07
C ALA A 218 10.01 19.64 -2.73
N GLY A 219 9.82 19.90 -1.44
CA GLY A 219 8.76 20.78 -0.96
C GLY A 219 7.39 20.12 -0.79
N GLU A 220 7.25 18.82 -1.07
CA GLU A 220 6.02 18.06 -0.81
C GLU A 220 6.12 17.30 0.51
N ARG A 221 5.02 17.22 1.26
CA ARG A 221 4.92 16.32 2.42
C ARG A 221 4.89 14.87 1.97
N ILE A 222 5.89 14.09 2.37
CA ILE A 222 6.00 12.64 2.09
C ILE A 222 6.09 11.86 3.40
N LEU A 223 5.11 10.99 3.64
CA LEU A 223 5.20 9.99 4.71
C LEU A 223 5.89 8.73 4.19
N PHE A 224 6.98 8.34 4.83
CA PHE A 224 7.57 7.03 4.65
C PHE A 224 7.23 6.13 5.84
N SER A 225 6.79 4.90 5.55
CA SER A 225 6.57 3.85 6.54
C SER A 225 7.33 2.61 6.08
N GLU A 226 8.17 2.03 6.92
CA GLU A 226 8.94 0.82 6.65
C GLU A 226 8.67 -0.23 7.72
N LEU A 227 8.26 -1.43 7.31
CA LEU A 227 8.16 -2.61 8.16
C LEU A 227 9.31 -3.55 7.79
N ARG A 228 10.27 -3.71 8.70
CA ARG A 228 11.43 -4.59 8.52
C ARG A 228 11.19 -5.91 9.25
N LEU A 229 11.46 -7.03 8.59
CA LEU A 229 11.31 -8.39 9.10
C LEU A 229 12.50 -8.82 9.96
N SER A 230 13.68 -8.26 9.72
CA SER A 230 14.87 -8.55 10.53
C SER A 230 15.78 -7.33 10.67
N GLN A 231 16.35 -7.12 11.85
CA GLN A 231 17.44 -6.17 12.09
C GLN A 231 18.54 -6.78 12.98
N PRO A 232 19.81 -6.85 12.50
CA PRO A 232 20.27 -6.52 11.15
C PRO A 232 19.68 -7.46 10.08
N VAL A 233 19.86 -7.10 8.81
CA VAL A 233 19.45 -7.90 7.62
C VAL A 233 19.99 -9.33 7.73
N ARG A 234 19.16 -10.32 7.38
CA ARG A 234 19.52 -11.74 7.42
C ARG A 234 19.31 -12.40 6.06
N GLY A 235 20.41 -12.85 5.46
CA GLY A 235 20.39 -13.68 4.26
C GLY A 235 19.79 -12.99 3.01
N PRO A 236 19.60 -13.75 1.93
CA PRO A 236 18.94 -13.27 0.72
C PRO A 236 17.41 -13.18 0.90
N GLY A 237 16.75 -12.42 0.03
CA GLY A 237 15.29 -12.31 -0.03
C GLY A 237 14.73 -11.07 0.65
N LEU A 238 13.40 -11.05 0.82
CA LEU A 238 12.66 -9.91 1.37
C LEU A 238 13.03 -9.67 2.84
N GLN A 239 13.57 -8.48 3.13
CA GLN A 239 13.94 -8.04 4.47
C GLN A 239 12.88 -7.15 5.10
N GLY A 240 11.87 -6.75 4.33
CA GLY A 240 10.83 -5.82 4.74
C GLY A 240 10.12 -5.19 3.56
N SER A 241 9.23 -4.26 3.85
CA SER A 241 8.54 -3.44 2.86
C SER A 241 8.49 -1.99 3.30
N GLY A 242 8.39 -1.10 2.34
CA GLY A 242 8.19 0.32 2.57
C GLY A 242 7.03 0.87 1.75
N MET A 243 6.48 1.96 2.24
CA MET A 243 5.43 2.75 1.60
C MET A 243 5.84 4.21 1.65
N ALA A 244 5.84 4.88 0.50
CA ALA A 244 5.90 6.33 0.39
C ALA A 244 4.50 6.86 0.06
N VAL A 245 4.01 7.82 0.84
CA VAL A 245 2.72 8.49 0.60
C VAL A 245 2.96 9.98 0.41
N LEU A 246 2.85 10.42 -0.83
CA LEU A 246 2.99 11.81 -1.24
C LEU A 246 1.62 12.49 -1.23
N GLY A 247 1.55 13.71 -0.74
CA GLY A 247 0.27 14.39 -0.49
C GLY A 247 -0.51 13.70 0.63
N ALA A 248 0.20 13.17 1.63
CA ALA A 248 -0.38 12.39 2.71
C ALA A 248 -1.54 13.15 3.40
N PRO A 249 -2.71 12.51 3.59
CA PRO A 249 -3.80 13.10 4.36
C PRO A 249 -3.36 13.56 5.74
N TRP A 250 -4.04 14.58 6.24
CA TRP A 250 -3.84 15.05 7.61
C TRP A 250 -4.01 13.91 8.61
N GLN A 251 -3.11 13.84 9.60
CA GLN A 251 -3.00 12.78 10.61
C GLN A 251 -2.71 11.36 10.10
N LEU A 252 -2.43 11.15 8.81
CA LEU A 252 -2.10 9.80 8.32
C LEU A 252 -0.91 9.20 9.08
N ASP A 253 0.10 10.00 9.39
CA ASP A 253 1.29 9.60 10.17
C ASP A 253 0.90 9.02 11.55
N ARG A 254 0.04 9.71 12.31
CA ARG A 254 -0.44 9.28 13.63
C ARG A 254 -1.35 8.06 13.52
N GLN A 255 -2.28 8.05 12.57
CA GLN A 255 -3.20 6.93 12.36
C GLN A 255 -2.46 5.67 11.91
N ALA A 256 -1.47 5.84 11.02
CA ALA A 256 -0.58 4.78 10.58
C ALA A 256 0.25 4.25 11.75
N ARG A 257 0.83 5.13 12.58
CA ARG A 257 1.55 4.72 13.80
C ARG A 257 0.68 3.81 14.68
N GLN A 258 -0.51 4.28 15.04
CA GLN A 258 -1.42 3.55 15.92
C GLN A 258 -1.82 2.18 15.34
N THR A 259 -2.25 2.18 14.09
CA THR A 259 -2.78 1.00 13.39
C THR A 259 -1.69 -0.02 13.09
N LEU A 260 -0.58 0.43 12.48
CA LEU A 260 0.51 -0.45 12.09
C LEU A 260 1.30 -0.96 13.29
N PHE A 261 1.41 -0.20 14.39
CA PHE A 261 2.07 -0.70 15.59
C PHE A 261 1.33 -1.91 16.17
N ALA A 262 0.00 -1.81 16.31
CA ALA A 262 -0.82 -2.93 16.78
C ALA A 262 -0.75 -4.14 15.83
N ALA A 263 -0.77 -3.91 14.52
CA ALA A 263 -0.58 -4.97 13.53
C ALA A 263 0.82 -5.61 13.63
N TRP A 264 1.88 -4.81 13.71
CA TRP A 264 3.27 -5.26 13.78
C TRP A 264 3.52 -6.14 15.00
N GLN A 265 2.93 -5.83 16.16
CA GLN A 265 3.03 -6.68 17.36
C GLN A 265 2.52 -8.11 17.12
N CYS A 266 1.53 -8.29 16.24
CA CYS A 266 1.07 -9.61 15.82
C CYS A 266 1.95 -10.21 14.73
N LEU A 267 2.44 -9.39 13.78
CA LEU A 267 3.25 -9.84 12.64
C LEU A 267 4.65 -10.30 13.05
N ASP A 268 5.25 -9.69 14.08
CA ASP A 268 6.62 -9.97 14.55
C ASP A 268 6.65 -10.07 16.09
N PRO A 269 6.09 -11.17 16.66
CA PRO A 269 5.99 -11.34 18.11
C PRO A 269 7.36 -11.39 18.79
N ASP A 270 8.38 -11.88 18.09
CA ASP A 270 9.76 -11.96 18.57
C ASP A 270 10.53 -10.63 18.43
N ARG A 271 9.90 -9.61 17.82
CA ARG A 271 10.50 -8.28 17.55
C ARG A 271 11.85 -8.38 16.84
N SER A 272 11.95 -9.34 15.93
CA SER A 272 13.15 -9.66 15.17
C SER A 272 13.54 -8.53 14.20
N GLY A 273 12.57 -7.72 13.76
CA GLY A 273 12.77 -6.52 12.98
C GLY A 273 12.17 -5.28 13.64
N GLY A 274 11.30 -4.56 12.94
CA GLY A 274 10.63 -3.39 13.50
C GLY A 274 9.82 -2.57 12.51
N LEU A 275 8.91 -1.76 13.06
CA LEU A 275 8.18 -0.73 12.34
C LEU A 275 8.92 0.61 12.46
N PHE A 276 9.07 1.31 11.35
CA PHE A 276 9.76 2.58 11.25
C PHE A 276 8.93 3.58 10.45
N GLN A 277 8.96 4.84 10.86
CA GLN A 277 8.29 5.93 10.14
C GLN A 277 9.23 7.12 10.01
N ALA A 278 9.11 7.83 8.91
CA ALA A 278 9.79 9.10 8.67
C ALA A 278 8.82 10.06 7.97
N LEU A 279 8.82 11.32 8.37
CA LEU A 279 8.03 12.35 7.71
C LEU A 279 8.98 13.37 7.07
N ALA A 280 8.94 13.47 5.74
CA ALA A 280 9.52 14.59 5.03
C ALA A 280 8.50 15.74 5.05
N LEU A 281 8.92 16.89 5.57
CA LEU A 281 8.10 18.10 5.65
C LEU A 281 8.49 19.08 4.55
N GLU A 282 7.51 19.88 4.10
CA GLU A 282 7.63 20.81 2.96
C GLU A 282 8.80 21.81 3.10
N ASN A 283 9.25 22.08 4.33
CA ASN A 283 10.28 23.08 4.63
C ASN A 283 11.55 22.51 5.31
N GLN A 284 11.70 21.18 5.43
CA GLN A 284 12.90 20.60 6.05
C GLN A 284 13.94 20.19 5.00
N VAL A 285 15.09 20.86 5.04
CA VAL A 285 16.26 20.53 4.22
C VAL A 285 17.00 19.34 4.86
N GLY A 286 16.88 18.15 4.27
CA GLY A 286 17.63 16.96 4.71
C GLY A 286 16.91 15.64 4.41
N ARG A 287 17.63 14.52 4.60
CA ARG A 287 17.00 13.19 4.56
C ARG A 287 16.11 13.01 5.79
N PRO A 288 14.81 12.66 5.63
CA PRO A 288 13.94 12.43 6.77
C PRO A 288 14.50 11.25 7.59
N GLN A 289 14.57 11.43 8.91
CA GLN A 289 15.09 10.41 9.81
C GLN A 289 14.01 9.37 10.07
N PHE A 290 14.37 8.09 9.94
CA PHE A 290 13.48 6.99 10.29
C PHE A 290 13.53 6.75 11.79
N HIS A 291 12.38 6.94 12.44
CA HIS A 291 12.19 6.66 13.85
C HIS A 291 11.55 5.29 14.00
N ARG A 292 12.10 4.45 14.88
CA ARG A 292 11.44 3.21 15.27
C ARG A 292 10.14 3.56 16.01
N VAL A 293 9.06 2.87 15.66
CA VAL A 293 7.78 3.01 16.34
C VAL A 293 7.78 2.06 17.53
N GLU A 294 7.94 2.61 18.73
CA GLU A 294 8.00 1.85 19.99
C GLU A 294 6.67 1.82 20.75
N SER A 295 5.74 2.72 20.39
CA SER A 295 4.42 2.84 21.00
C SER A 295 3.38 3.34 19.99
N SER A 296 2.10 3.14 20.31
CA SER A 296 0.98 3.63 19.51
C SER A 296 0.79 5.15 19.61
N GLU A 297 1.29 5.78 20.67
CA GLU A 297 1.24 7.23 20.86
C GLU A 297 2.49 7.89 20.25
N PRO A 298 2.37 9.07 19.62
CA PRO A 298 3.56 9.82 19.23
C PRO A 298 4.33 10.23 20.50
N PRO A 299 5.68 10.34 20.44
CA PRO A 299 6.43 10.96 21.53
C PRO A 299 5.89 12.39 21.77
N GLU A 300 5.83 12.84 23.03
CA GLU A 300 5.27 14.14 23.44
C GLU A 300 5.95 15.37 22.81
N THR A 301 6.98 15.20 21.97
CA THR A 301 7.86 16.26 21.47
C THR A 301 7.87 16.44 19.94
N LEU A 302 6.73 16.28 19.26
CA LEU A 302 6.58 16.69 17.86
C LEU A 302 5.49 17.76 17.64
N ASP A 303 5.09 18.48 18.70
CA ASP A 303 4.47 19.79 18.55
C ASP A 303 5.55 20.81 18.16
N VAL A 304 6.00 20.76 16.90
CA VAL A 304 6.46 21.99 16.27
C VAL A 304 5.18 22.79 16.05
N LYS A 305 4.91 23.71 16.97
CA LYS A 305 3.89 24.74 16.82
C LYS A 305 4.17 25.48 15.52
N ASP A 306 3.43 25.16 14.46
CA ASP A 306 3.24 26.07 13.34
C ASP A 306 2.32 27.21 13.82
N HIS A 307 2.91 28.12 14.57
CA HIS A 307 2.41 29.46 14.80
C HIS A 307 3.57 30.41 14.53
N ASP A 308 3.63 30.90 13.29
CA ASP A 308 3.72 32.32 12.96
C ASP A 308 3.33 32.53 11.49
#